data_AF-A0A075G8Z7-F1
#
_entry.id   AF-A0A075G8Z7-F1
#
_cell.length_a   1.000
_cell.length_b   1.000
_cell.length_c   1.000
_cell.angle_alpha   90.00
_cell.angle_beta   90.00
_cell.angle_gamma   90.00
#
_symmetry.space_group_name_H-M   'P 1'
#
loop_
_entity.id
_entity.type
_entity.pdbx_description
1 polymer ?
#
loop_
_entity_poly.entity_id
_entity_poly.type
_entity_poly.pdbx_seq_one_letter_code
_entity_poly.pdbx_strand_id
1 'polypeptide(L)'
;MITQDGYTEESLRIDLENKKNQEIRFDDILYIEFQEKEWGSALLVEMIEKGDTKKYQFSVVQDWVKYPLKAPMKYMKVDWSRFVKHIKDRQMVTK
;
A
#
# COMPACT_ATOMS: atom_id res chain seq x y z
N MET A 1 -30.38 -13.53 4.99
CA MET A 1 -28.90 -13.39 4.97
C MET A 1 -28.58 -12.33 3.93
N ILE A 2 -27.99 -11.21 4.32
CA ILE A 2 -27.52 -10.21 3.37
C ILE A 2 -26.17 -10.72 2.89
N THR A 3 -26.12 -11.25 1.67
CA THR A 3 -24.85 -11.50 0.99
C THR A 3 -24.28 -10.12 0.70
N GLN A 4 -23.32 -9.65 1.51
CA GLN A 4 -22.47 -8.57 1.06
C GLN A 4 -21.70 -9.15 -0.12
N ASP A 5 -22.01 -8.72 -1.34
CA ASP A 5 -21.13 -8.88 -2.50
C ASP A 5 -19.84 -8.15 -2.13
N GLY A 6 -18.93 -8.89 -1.50
CA GLY A 6 -17.64 -8.40 -1.06
C GLY A 6 -16.76 -8.06 -2.25
N TYR A 7 -15.59 -7.52 -1.95
CA TYR A 7 -14.56 -7.32 -2.96
C TYR A 7 -14.10 -8.68 -3.50
N THR A 8 -14.30 -8.93 -4.79
CA THR A 8 -13.95 -10.21 -5.45
C THR A 8 -12.67 -10.09 -6.27
N GLU A 9 -12.16 -11.23 -6.75
CA GLU A 9 -11.04 -11.25 -7.71
C GLU A 9 -11.39 -10.50 -9.01
N GLU A 10 -12.66 -10.51 -9.42
CA GLU A 10 -13.11 -9.75 -10.58
C GLU A 10 -13.08 -8.24 -10.32
N SER A 11 -13.49 -7.80 -9.12
CA SER A 11 -13.33 -6.42 -8.68
C SER A 11 -11.86 -5.99 -8.71
N LEU A 12 -10.96 -6.84 -8.22
CA LEU A 12 -9.51 -6.60 -8.25
C LEU A 12 -8.98 -6.49 -9.69
N ARG A 13 -9.39 -7.40 -10.58
CA ARG A 13 -8.96 -7.37 -11.98
C ARG A 13 -9.37 -6.06 -12.66
N ILE A 14 -10.60 -5.61 -12.45
CA ILE A 14 -11.10 -4.34 -13.01
C ILE A 14 -10.30 -3.16 -12.44
N ASP A 15 -10.05 -3.15 -11.12
CA ASP A 15 -9.28 -2.08 -10.49
C ASP A 15 -7.83 -2.04 -11.00
N LEU A 16 -7.21 -3.17 -11.29
CA LEU A 16 -5.86 -3.23 -11.86
C LEU A 16 -5.77 -2.58 -13.25
N GLU A 17 -6.83 -2.59 -14.05
CA GLU A 17 -6.89 -1.95 -15.37
C GLU A 17 -7.03 -0.41 -15.30
N ASN A 18 -7.21 0.15 -14.09
CA ASN A 18 -7.36 1.58 -13.92
C ASN A 18 -6.06 2.34 -14.22
N LYS A 19 -6.08 3.16 -15.28
CA LYS A 19 -4.94 3.98 -15.72
C LYS A 19 -4.46 5.01 -14.70
N LYS A 20 -5.24 5.28 -13.65
CA LYS A 20 -4.83 6.18 -12.54
C LYS A 20 -3.97 5.46 -11.51
N ASN A 21 -3.83 4.15 -11.59
CA ASN A 21 -2.97 3.39 -10.70
C ASN A 21 -1.52 3.82 -10.87
N GLN A 22 -0.81 3.89 -9.75
CA GLN A 22 0.62 4.16 -9.77
C GLN A 22 1.36 2.86 -10.11
N GLU A 23 2.03 2.85 -11.24
CA GLU A 23 2.91 1.76 -11.65
C GLU A 23 4.35 2.10 -11.25
N ILE A 24 5.00 1.17 -10.55
CA ILE A 24 6.35 1.35 -10.02
C ILE A 24 7.15 0.12 -10.43
N ARG A 25 8.27 0.33 -11.11
CA ARG A 25 9.19 -0.77 -11.43
C ARG A 25 9.96 -1.16 -10.18
N PHE A 26 10.24 -2.45 -10.01
CA PHE A 26 11.04 -2.94 -8.88
C PHE A 26 12.41 -2.27 -8.77
N ASP A 27 13.05 -2.00 -9.91
CA ASP A 27 14.36 -1.34 -10.00
C ASP A 27 14.35 0.12 -9.53
N ASP A 28 13.19 0.78 -9.62
CA ASP A 28 13.03 2.18 -9.22
C ASP A 28 12.77 2.33 -7.72
N ILE A 29 12.51 1.23 -7.00
CA ILE A 29 12.34 1.23 -5.54
C ILE A 29 13.73 1.24 -4.89
N LEU A 30 14.06 2.30 -4.19
CA LEU A 30 15.35 2.44 -3.49
C LEU A 30 15.29 1.84 -2.09
N TYR A 31 14.14 1.96 -1.43
CA TYR A 31 13.95 1.46 -0.08
C TYR A 31 12.49 1.11 0.15
N ILE A 32 12.27 0.01 0.88
CA ILE A 32 10.93 -0.42 1.29
C ILE A 32 10.97 -1.10 2.65
N GLU A 33 10.16 -0.61 3.59
CA GLU A 33 9.97 -1.19 4.92
C GLU A 33 8.55 -0.96 5.43
N PHE A 34 8.19 -1.62 6.53
CA PHE A 34 6.92 -1.38 7.20
C PHE A 34 7.15 -1.05 8.67
N GLN A 35 6.25 -0.22 9.20
CA GLN A 35 6.25 0.17 10.60
C GLN A 35 4.86 -0.07 11.19
N GLU A 36 4.83 -0.78 12.32
CA GLU A 36 3.64 -0.83 13.16
C GLU A 36 3.51 0.45 13.99
N LYS A 37 2.33 1.05 13.97
CA LYS A 37 1.98 2.24 14.73
C LYS A 37 0.80 1.93 15.64
N GLU A 38 0.58 2.75 16.66
CA GLU A 38 -0.54 2.57 17.60
C GLU A 38 -1.89 2.58 16.88
N TRP A 39 -2.01 3.38 15.83
CA TRP A 39 -3.23 3.56 15.05
C TRP A 39 -3.39 2.57 13.89
N GLY A 40 -2.36 1.83 13.48
CA GLY A 40 -2.39 0.96 12.29
C GLY A 40 -1.00 0.51 11.82
N SER A 41 -0.89 0.08 10.58
CA SER A 41 0.40 -0.24 9.94
C SER A 41 0.68 0.68 8.76
N ALA A 42 1.93 1.13 8.62
CA ALA A 42 2.36 1.96 7.50
C ALA A 42 3.45 1.25 6.68
N LEU A 43 3.31 1.28 5.36
CA LEU A 43 4.35 0.88 4.40
C LEU A 43 5.09 2.14 3.96
N LEU A 44 6.41 2.13 4.12
CA LEU A 44 7.32 3.19 3.72
C LEU A 44 8.00 2.79 2.42
N VAL A 45 7.92 3.64 1.39
CA VAL A 45 8.53 3.38 0.09
C VAL A 45 9.31 4.62 -0.33
N GLU A 46 10.59 4.46 -0.64
CA GLU A 46 11.38 5.47 -1.34
C GLU A 46 11.68 4.97 -2.75
N MET A 47 11.43 5.80 -3.75
CA MET A 47 11.55 5.41 -5.15
C MET A 47 11.95 6.57 -6.06
N ILE A 48 12.49 6.25 -7.22
CA ILE A 48 12.77 7.22 -8.28
C ILE A 48 11.51 7.39 -9.13
N GLU A 49 10.97 8.61 -9.16
CA GLU A 49 9.87 8.96 -10.05
C GLU A 49 10.32 10.13 -10.94
N LYS A 50 10.41 9.89 -12.25
CA LYS A 50 10.84 10.90 -13.24
C LYS A 50 12.23 11.50 -12.98
N GLY A 51 13.12 10.73 -12.35
CA GLY A 51 14.50 11.15 -12.05
C GLY A 51 14.68 11.73 -10.64
N ASP A 52 13.59 12.02 -9.92
CA ASP A 52 13.65 12.51 -8.55
C ASP A 52 13.35 11.41 -7.54
N THR A 53 14.03 11.43 -6.39
CA THR A 53 13.71 10.54 -5.28
C THR A 53 12.49 11.05 -4.53
N LYS A 54 11.45 10.20 -4.41
CA LYS A 54 10.22 10.50 -3.67
C LYS A 54 9.99 9.49 -2.56
N LYS A 55 9.44 9.98 -1.45
CA LYS A 55 9.09 9.17 -0.28
C LYS A 55 7.58 9.13 -0.12
N TYR A 56 7.04 7.92 -0.05
CA TYR A 56 5.63 7.65 0.14
C TYR A 56 5.40 6.87 1.43
N GLN A 57 4.28 7.16 2.08
CA GLN A 57 3.77 6.38 3.19
C GLN A 57 2.36 5.89 2.84
N PHE A 58 2.17 4.58 2.77
CA PHE A 58 0.87 3.96 2.52
C PHE A 58 0.32 3.34 3.80
N SER A 59 -1.00 3.40 3.98
CA SER A 59 -1.71 2.76 5.09
C SER A 59 -3.12 2.39 4.63
N VAL A 60 -3.65 1.26 5.11
CA VAL A 60 -5.01 0.83 4.76
C VAL A 60 -6.00 1.39 5.77
N VAL A 61 -6.98 2.15 5.28
CA VAL A 61 -8.10 2.66 6.07
C VAL A 61 -9.17 1.56 6.15
N GLN A 62 -9.59 1.20 7.36
CA GLN A 62 -10.66 0.22 7.60
C GLN A 62 -12.04 0.83 7.40
N ASP A 63 -12.24 2.09 7.82
CA ASP A 63 -13.51 2.78 7.66
C ASP A 63 -13.33 4.30 7.66
N TRP A 64 -14.22 4.99 6.94
CA TRP A 64 -14.34 6.45 6.94
C TRP A 64 -15.32 6.84 8.04
N VAL A 65 -14.81 7.23 9.20
CA VAL A 65 -15.69 7.66 10.29
C VAL A 65 -16.17 9.08 9.99
N LYS A 66 -17.49 9.28 9.91
CA LYS A 66 -18.08 10.62 9.71
C LYS A 66 -17.70 11.55 10.88
N TYR A 67 -17.40 12.81 10.55
CA TYR A 67 -17.18 13.93 11.49
C TYR A 67 -18.30 14.01 12.54
N PRO A 68 -18.02 14.44 13.79
CA PRO A 68 -17.03 15.47 14.15
C PRO A 68 -15.81 15.01 14.98
N LEU A 69 -15.34 13.76 14.86
CA LEU A 69 -14.18 13.29 15.61
C LEU A 69 -12.85 13.76 14.99
N LYS A 70 -11.90 14.20 15.83
CA LYS A 70 -10.60 14.80 15.45
C LYS A 70 -9.63 13.87 14.71
N ALA A 71 -9.86 12.56 14.68
CA ALA A 71 -9.08 11.60 13.89
C ALA A 71 -10.05 10.64 13.17
N PRO A 72 -10.64 11.06 12.03
CA PRO A 72 -11.81 10.44 11.43
C PRO A 72 -11.51 9.14 10.65
N MET A 73 -10.36 8.49 10.86
CA MET A 73 -9.94 7.33 10.08
C MET A 73 -9.48 6.22 11.02
N LYS A 74 -10.17 5.07 10.98
CA LYS A 74 -9.71 3.85 11.62
C LYS A 74 -8.81 3.13 10.61
N TYR A 75 -7.57 2.83 10.98
CA TYR A 75 -6.65 2.12 10.09
C TYR A 75 -6.55 0.65 10.44
N MET A 76 -6.29 -0.18 9.43
CA MET A 76 -6.08 -1.60 9.59
C MET A 76 -4.61 -1.88 9.93
N LYS A 77 -4.38 -2.89 10.78
CA LYS A 77 -3.07 -3.50 10.95
C LYS A 77 -2.89 -4.56 9.88
N VAL A 78 -2.06 -4.26 8.90
CA VAL A 78 -1.74 -5.12 7.77
C VAL A 78 -0.33 -5.67 7.98
N ASP A 79 -0.19 -6.98 7.86
CA ASP A 79 1.12 -7.61 7.82
C ASP A 79 1.76 -7.38 6.44
N TRP A 80 2.55 -6.32 6.35
CA TRP A 80 3.31 -6.00 5.14
C TRP A 80 4.57 -6.85 4.98
N SER A 81 4.97 -7.66 5.96
CA SER A 81 6.26 -8.36 5.95
C SER A 81 6.46 -9.22 4.70
N ARG A 82 5.42 -9.94 4.28
CA ARG A 82 5.43 -10.80 3.09
C ARG A 82 5.58 -9.99 1.81
N PHE A 83 4.92 -8.83 1.74
CA PHE A 83 4.98 -7.93 0.59
C PHE A 83 6.36 -7.28 0.47
N VAL A 84 6.88 -6.74 1.58
CA VAL A 84 8.24 -6.17 1.65
C VAL A 84 9.28 -7.22 1.25
N LYS A 85 9.18 -8.44 1.79
CA LYS A 85 10.07 -9.54 1.42
C LYS A 85 9.99 -9.85 -0.08
N HIS A 86 8.77 -9.95 -0.63
CA HIS A 86 8.57 -10.23 -2.04
C HIS A 86 9.22 -9.20 -2.97
N ILE A 87 9.15 -7.92 -2.62
CA ILE A 87 9.80 -6.85 -3.39
C ILE A 87 11.31 -6.98 -3.29
N LYS A 88 11.86 -7.10 -2.07
CA LYS A 88 13.31 -7.24 -1.87
C LYS A 88 13.89 -8.47 -2.56
N ASP A 89 13.16 -9.59 -2.59
CA ASP A 89 13.59 -10.81 -3.29
C ASP A 89 13.63 -10.64 -4.83
N ARG A 90 12.84 -9.70 -5.39
CA ARG A 90 12.77 -9.42 -6.83
C ARG A 90 13.65 -8.26 -7.29
N GLN A 91 14.12 -7.42 -6.36
CA GLN A 91 15.15 -6.45 -6.68
C GLN A 91 16.40 -7.22 -7.03
N MET A 92 16.77 -7.22 -8.32
CA MET A 92 18.00 -7.86 -8.77
C MET A 92 19.13 -7.25 -7.95
N VAL A 93 19.84 -8.10 -7.21
CA VAL A 93 21.00 -7.71 -6.42
C VAL A 93 22.02 -7.12 -7.40
N THR A 94 21.99 -5.80 -7.58
CA THR A 94 23.10 -5.08 -8.18
C THR A 94 24.21 -5.12 -7.14
N LYS A 95 24.98 -6.21 -7.19
CA LYS A 95 26.21 -6.38 -6.43
C LYS A 95 27.35 -5.64 -7.11
#